data_AF-A0A2D7NKU5-F1
#
_entry.id   AF-A0A2D7NKU5-F1
#
_cell.length_a   1.000
_cell.length_b   1.000
_cell.length_c   1.000
_cell.angle_alpha   90.00
_cell.angle_beta   90.00
_cell.angle_gamma   90.00
#
_symmetry.space_group_name_H-M   'P 1'
#
loop_
_entity.id
_entity.type
_entity.pdbx_description
1 polymer ?
#
loop_
_entity_poly.entity_id
_entity_poly.type
_entity_poly.pdbx_seq_one_letter_code
_entity_poly.pdbx_strand_id
1 'polypeptide(L)'
;MWIPFSSHSWIRPAGLPHFILLLTVVGALCSISSVHASDHLDPVDGPHVEIKVDLGSDKLVMQVTMNIVFLDQAMVFERERFDVIDPSEGPALLEVLDTWADENLVARIDGVEVQPLVEGLMINDPDTSMLSLMRQTGMRGLRKVRFNLEWSIKSAPQEIELSWPSYPPDTTIDPVDPPPMQIAGEAAIEGIREAVFFTVDSPVWLWRSGSTSIEERLVAIPPPTPREPWEIPLLSVLIGGLALIIGLSLLVSSRRTRAVTGLVVMVLGGGCALLLAELMVFDFSPPGGSRLEPPTTQQAEDLFVPLHGNIYRAFDYVEESDVYDALERSVSGELLDELYRMIYASLVMEEAQGATSRVLAVRPVELEIESIEVDSERSMVFFTALYRWQVDGRVAHWGHMHERTNEYLARTKVVGSSEGWRIESIKLLEQERIDPIISDQSGLGPAPDQDEFMDDEFEF
;
A
#
# COMPACT_ATOMS: atom_id res chain seq x y z
N MET A 1 13.84 63.13 -20.72
CA MET A 1 14.44 61.78 -20.73
C MET A 1 13.39 60.82 -21.25
N TRP A 2 13.31 60.64 -22.57
CA TRP A 2 12.32 59.81 -23.27
C TRP A 2 12.93 59.31 -24.61
N ILE A 3 12.79 57.98 -24.83
CA ILE A 3 12.83 57.18 -26.09
C ILE A 3 14.25 56.90 -26.71
N PRO A 4 14.55 55.75 -27.38
CA PRO A 4 13.72 54.60 -27.83
C PRO A 4 14.23 53.16 -27.57
N PHE A 5 13.31 52.22 -27.86
CA PHE A 5 13.45 50.84 -28.33
C PHE A 5 14.71 50.51 -29.16
N SER A 6 15.29 49.32 -28.91
CA SER A 6 16.05 48.55 -29.90
C SER A 6 15.74 47.06 -29.80
N SER A 7 15.26 46.52 -30.92
CA SER A 7 15.07 45.11 -31.24
C SER A 7 16.39 44.36 -31.46
N HIS A 8 16.60 43.20 -30.84
CA HIS A 8 17.53 42.13 -31.26
C HIS A 8 16.92 40.79 -30.78
N SER A 9 16.30 40.01 -31.66
CA SER A 9 16.87 38.86 -32.38
C SER A 9 17.03 37.59 -31.54
N TRP A 10 15.99 36.76 -31.60
CA TRP A 10 15.97 35.30 -31.62
C TRP A 10 17.28 34.55 -31.33
N ILE A 11 17.38 33.99 -30.13
CA ILE A 11 18.11 32.75 -29.87
C ILE A 11 17.17 31.88 -29.02
N ARG A 12 16.70 30.77 -29.59
CA ARG A 12 15.96 29.72 -28.87
C ARG A 12 16.97 28.95 -28.00
N PRO A 13 16.76 28.77 -26.68
CA PRO A 13 17.35 27.64 -25.99
C PRO A 13 16.43 26.44 -26.17
N ALA A 14 16.95 25.40 -26.82
CA ALA A 14 16.47 24.04 -26.70
C ALA A 14 16.63 23.60 -25.24
N GLY A 15 15.57 23.08 -24.64
CA GLY A 15 15.57 22.69 -23.23
C GLY A 15 14.18 22.34 -22.70
N LEU A 16 13.49 21.41 -23.37
CA LEU A 16 12.44 20.60 -22.74
C LEU A 16 12.81 19.14 -23.04
N PRO A 17 13.14 18.36 -22.00
CA PRO A 17 12.17 17.36 -21.55
C PRO A 17 12.28 17.12 -20.04
N HIS A 18 11.49 17.81 -19.21
CA HIS A 18 11.30 17.46 -17.79
C HIS A 18 9.80 17.40 -17.41
N PHE A 19 8.91 17.42 -18.41
CA PHE A 19 7.46 17.47 -18.20
C PHE A 19 6.74 16.16 -18.57
N ILE A 20 7.47 15.11 -18.95
CA ILE A 20 6.91 13.80 -19.36
C ILE A 20 7.11 12.71 -18.29
N LEU A 21 7.88 12.98 -17.23
CA LEU A 21 8.08 12.03 -16.12
C LEU A 21 6.93 12.06 -15.07
N LEU A 22 6.03 13.05 -15.15
CA LEU A 22 5.03 13.34 -14.13
C LEU A 22 3.74 12.50 -14.22
N LEU A 23 3.66 11.53 -15.15
CA LEU A 23 2.42 10.84 -15.50
C LEU A 23 2.45 9.31 -15.34
N THR A 24 3.54 8.74 -14.83
CA THR A 24 3.71 7.27 -14.70
C THR A 24 3.66 6.73 -13.26
N VAL A 25 3.30 7.57 -12.28
CA VAL A 25 3.04 7.09 -10.89
C VAL A 25 1.63 7.47 -10.42
N VAL A 26 0.96 8.43 -11.10
CA VAL A 26 -0.43 8.84 -10.82
C VAL A 26 -1.42 7.67 -10.90
N GLY A 27 -1.16 6.68 -11.77
CA GLY A 27 -2.04 5.54 -12.02
C GLY A 27 -2.01 4.43 -10.96
N ALA A 28 -1.14 4.49 -9.94
CA ALA A 28 -1.09 3.42 -8.92
C ALA A 28 -2.12 3.62 -7.81
N LEU A 29 -2.54 4.87 -7.53
CA LEU A 29 -3.49 5.20 -6.46
C LEU A 29 -4.65 6.09 -6.95
N CYS A 30 -4.47 6.80 -8.07
CA CYS A 30 -5.49 7.61 -8.73
C CYS A 30 -5.60 7.23 -10.21
N SER A 31 -6.10 6.04 -10.52
CA SER A 31 -6.51 5.70 -11.89
C SER A 31 -7.81 6.42 -12.28
N ILE A 32 -7.74 7.73 -12.47
CA ILE A 32 -8.55 8.44 -13.46
C ILE A 32 -7.58 8.86 -14.55
N SER A 33 -7.37 7.98 -15.53
CA SER A 33 -6.81 8.36 -16.83
C SER A 33 -7.39 7.42 -17.89
N SER A 34 -8.46 7.93 -18.50
CA SER A 34 -9.06 7.55 -19.76
C SER A 34 -8.07 7.05 -20.82
N VAL A 35 -8.16 5.79 -21.23
CA VAL A 35 -7.86 5.32 -22.60
C VAL A 35 -8.62 3.98 -22.84
N HIS A 36 -9.46 3.98 -23.88
CA HIS A 36 -10.33 2.91 -24.40
C HIS A 36 -11.44 2.41 -23.46
N ALA A 37 -12.61 3.03 -23.63
CA ALA A 37 -13.89 2.46 -23.25
C ALA A 37 -14.03 1.05 -23.85
N SER A 38 -13.76 0.02 -23.06
CA SER A 38 -14.56 -1.19 -23.11
C SER A 38 -15.93 -0.82 -22.54
N ASP A 39 -16.99 -1.18 -23.26
CA ASP A 39 -18.39 -0.76 -23.12
C ASP A 39 -19.10 -1.21 -21.80
N HIS A 40 -18.38 -1.36 -20.69
CA HIS A 40 -18.96 -1.75 -19.42
C HIS A 40 -19.40 -0.52 -18.61
N LEU A 41 -20.57 0.00 -18.99
CA LEU A 41 -21.57 0.75 -18.22
C LEU A 41 -21.09 1.52 -16.97
N ASP A 42 -20.99 2.84 -17.12
CA ASP A 42 -20.93 3.83 -16.03
C ASP A 42 -22.31 4.53 -15.96
N PRO A 43 -23.02 4.59 -14.81
CA PRO A 43 -22.84 3.96 -13.50
C PRO A 43 -23.96 2.97 -13.14
N VAL A 44 -23.74 2.33 -12.00
CA VAL A 44 -24.67 1.44 -11.33
C VAL A 44 -25.84 2.22 -10.71
N ASP A 45 -27.03 1.84 -11.11
CA ASP A 45 -28.27 2.55 -10.90
C ASP A 45 -29.16 1.74 -9.95
N GLY A 46 -28.90 1.86 -8.65
CA GLY A 46 -29.47 0.99 -7.61
C GLY A 46 -29.34 1.52 -6.18
N PRO A 47 -29.63 0.70 -5.16
CA PRO A 47 -29.41 1.05 -3.76
C PRO A 47 -27.93 1.35 -3.48
N HIS A 48 -27.64 2.30 -2.58
CA HIS A 48 -26.27 2.61 -2.16
C HIS A 48 -26.19 3.17 -0.74
N VAL A 49 -25.16 2.76 0.00
CA VAL A 49 -24.77 3.33 1.28
C VAL A 49 -23.24 3.41 1.40
N GLU A 50 -22.76 4.48 2.01
CA GLU A 50 -21.37 4.72 2.41
C GLU A 50 -21.33 4.84 3.93
N ILE A 51 -20.40 4.13 4.56
CA ILE A 51 -20.20 4.11 6.01
C ILE A 51 -18.79 4.62 6.33
N LYS A 52 -18.69 5.60 7.22
CA LYS A 52 -17.42 6.03 7.84
C LYS A 52 -17.54 5.97 9.34
N VAL A 53 -16.58 5.32 9.99
CA VAL A 53 -16.53 5.15 11.44
C VAL A 53 -15.31 5.89 11.96
N ASP A 54 -15.50 6.77 12.93
CA ASP A 54 -14.44 7.56 13.55
C ASP A 54 -14.50 7.36 15.07
N LEU A 55 -13.36 7.05 15.68
CA LEU A 55 -13.24 6.96 17.14
C LEU A 55 -12.70 8.28 17.71
N GLY A 56 -13.57 9.05 18.36
CA GLY A 56 -13.19 10.21 19.17
C GLY A 56 -12.83 9.84 20.61
N SER A 57 -12.44 10.84 21.40
CA SER A 57 -12.08 10.65 22.81
C SER A 57 -13.26 10.30 23.73
N ASP A 58 -14.47 10.73 23.34
CA ASP A 58 -15.69 10.67 24.13
C ASP A 58 -16.87 10.02 23.39
N LYS A 59 -16.72 9.71 22.10
CA LYS A 59 -17.74 9.03 21.30
C LYS A 59 -17.15 8.27 20.12
N LEU A 60 -17.83 7.20 19.74
CA LEU A 60 -17.72 6.56 18.44
C LEU A 60 -18.75 7.20 17.51
N VAL A 61 -18.35 7.61 16.32
CA VAL A 61 -19.24 8.22 15.33
C VAL A 61 -19.25 7.35 14.09
N MET A 62 -20.42 6.91 13.65
CA MET A 62 -20.62 6.31 12.33
C MET A 62 -21.41 7.28 11.45
N GLN A 63 -20.75 7.91 10.50
CA GLN A 63 -21.41 8.68 9.45
C GLN A 63 -21.95 7.72 8.39
N VAL A 64 -23.25 7.83 8.14
CA VAL A 64 -23.95 7.05 7.13
C VAL A 64 -24.42 7.99 6.04
N THR A 65 -24.06 7.71 4.79
CA THR A 65 -24.60 8.41 3.61
C THR A 65 -25.26 7.40 2.68
N MET A 66 -26.58 7.43 2.56
CA MET A 66 -27.33 6.49 1.70
C MET A 66 -28.21 7.23 0.70
N ASN A 67 -28.44 6.63 -0.47
CA ASN A 67 -29.41 7.18 -1.41
C ASN A 67 -30.85 6.82 -1.01
N ILE A 68 -31.84 7.52 -1.58
CA ILE A 68 -33.25 7.25 -1.28
C ILE A 68 -33.63 5.80 -1.62
N VAL A 69 -33.03 5.21 -2.67
CA VAL A 69 -33.29 3.82 -3.07
C VAL A 69 -32.93 2.85 -1.94
N PHE A 70 -31.80 3.06 -1.28
CA PHE A 70 -31.37 2.27 -0.12
C PHE A 70 -32.24 2.55 1.10
N LEU A 71 -32.56 3.83 1.36
CA LEU A 71 -33.41 4.23 2.47
C LEU A 71 -34.76 3.50 2.44
N ASP A 72 -35.38 3.43 1.26
CA ASP A 72 -36.69 2.79 1.05
C ASP A 72 -36.67 1.27 1.26
N GLN A 73 -35.49 0.65 1.13
CA GLN A 73 -35.29 -0.77 1.40
C GLN A 73 -34.96 -1.03 2.87
N ALA A 74 -34.26 -0.09 3.51
CA ALA A 74 -33.88 -0.18 4.91
C ALA A 74 -35.04 0.13 5.87
N MET A 75 -35.92 1.06 5.50
CA MET A 75 -37.02 1.51 6.36
C MET A 75 -38.22 2.05 5.57
N VAL A 76 -39.37 2.05 6.23
CA VAL A 76 -40.61 2.62 5.68
C VAL A 76 -40.72 4.08 6.11
N PHE A 77 -40.67 4.99 5.14
CA PHE A 77 -40.85 6.42 5.34
C PHE A 77 -41.80 7.00 4.30
N GLU A 78 -42.97 7.45 4.75
CA GLU A 78 -43.97 8.11 3.89
C GLU A 78 -43.51 9.53 3.53
N ARG A 79 -43.62 9.87 2.25
CA ARG A 79 -43.28 11.19 1.70
C ARG A 79 -44.38 11.69 0.79
N GLU A 80 -44.54 13.00 0.70
CA GLU A 80 -45.45 13.64 -0.26
C GLU A 80 -45.04 13.33 -1.71
N ARG A 81 -43.73 13.31 -1.95
CA ARG A 81 -43.15 12.94 -3.24
C ARG A 81 -42.21 11.77 -3.08
N PHE A 82 -42.40 10.75 -3.90
CA PHE A 82 -41.60 9.53 -3.84
C PHE A 82 -40.10 9.74 -4.14
N ASP A 83 -39.76 10.80 -4.88
CA ASP A 83 -38.41 11.08 -5.38
C ASP A 83 -37.70 12.25 -4.68
N VAL A 84 -38.29 12.80 -3.60
CA VAL A 84 -37.78 13.95 -2.87
C VAL A 84 -38.05 13.76 -1.38
N ILE A 85 -37.14 14.23 -0.53
CA ILE A 85 -37.44 14.48 0.88
C ILE A 85 -37.42 16.01 1.03
N ASP A 86 -38.59 16.60 1.26
CA ASP A 86 -38.70 18.04 1.47
C ASP A 86 -38.08 18.41 2.84
N PRO A 87 -37.42 19.57 2.98
CA PRO A 87 -36.90 20.00 4.27
C PRO A 87 -37.93 19.99 5.41
N SER A 88 -39.22 20.17 5.11
CA SER A 88 -40.31 20.07 6.09
C SER A 88 -40.56 18.64 6.60
N GLU A 89 -40.18 17.62 5.83
CA GLU A 89 -40.29 16.19 6.19
C GLU A 89 -39.09 15.72 7.05
N GLY A 90 -38.02 16.52 7.14
CA GLY A 90 -36.79 16.20 7.88
C GLY A 90 -37.00 15.78 9.34
N PRO A 91 -37.81 16.50 10.15
CA PRO A 91 -38.07 16.10 11.53
C PRO A 91 -38.78 14.73 11.67
N ALA A 92 -39.67 14.39 10.74
CA ALA A 92 -40.34 13.09 10.74
C ALA A 92 -39.37 11.97 10.31
N LEU A 93 -38.48 12.26 9.36
CA LEU A 93 -37.42 11.33 8.98
C LEU A 93 -36.46 11.06 10.14
N LEU A 94 -36.09 12.09 10.91
CA LEU A 94 -35.26 11.93 12.12
C LEU A 94 -35.89 10.97 13.12
N GLU A 95 -37.20 11.11 13.40
CA GLU A 95 -37.90 10.22 14.35
C GLU A 95 -37.90 8.75 13.88
N VAL A 96 -38.05 8.52 12.57
CA VAL A 96 -37.97 7.18 11.97
C VAL A 96 -36.54 6.63 12.05
N LEU A 97 -35.54 7.48 11.77
CA LEU A 97 -34.13 7.11 11.87
C LEU A 97 -33.73 6.76 13.31
N ASP A 98 -34.15 7.56 14.29
CA ASP A 98 -33.91 7.31 15.71
C ASP A 98 -34.48 5.95 16.13
N THR A 99 -35.75 5.70 15.78
CA THR A 99 -36.42 4.43 16.08
C THR A 99 -35.69 3.25 15.44
N TRP A 100 -35.33 3.38 14.16
CA TRP A 100 -34.62 2.34 13.42
C TRP A 100 -33.22 2.07 14.01
N ALA A 101 -32.50 3.11 14.40
CA ALA A 101 -31.17 3.01 14.99
C ALA A 101 -31.20 2.39 16.40
N ASP A 102 -32.16 2.79 17.23
CA ASP A 102 -32.36 2.25 18.57
C ASP A 102 -32.65 0.74 18.57
N GLU A 103 -33.37 0.25 17.55
CA GLU A 103 -33.74 -1.15 17.43
C GLU A 103 -32.64 -2.02 16.79
N ASN A 104 -31.90 -1.48 15.82
CA ASN A 104 -31.07 -2.30 14.91
C ASN A 104 -29.57 -2.00 14.95
N LEU A 105 -29.15 -0.87 15.53
CA LEU A 105 -27.77 -0.36 15.48
C LEU A 105 -27.16 -0.17 16.86
N VAL A 106 -27.52 -1.04 17.81
CA VAL A 106 -26.91 -1.07 19.14
C VAL A 106 -25.47 -1.57 19.03
N ALA A 107 -24.52 -0.76 19.46
CA ALA A 107 -23.10 -1.14 19.50
C ALA A 107 -22.79 -1.88 20.81
N ARG A 108 -21.85 -2.83 20.77
CA ARG A 108 -21.25 -3.39 21.98
C ARG A 108 -19.83 -2.87 22.11
N ILE A 109 -19.59 -2.07 23.15
CA ILE A 109 -18.29 -1.45 23.43
C ILE A 109 -17.79 -2.04 24.75
N ASP A 110 -16.66 -2.75 24.72
CA ASP A 110 -16.09 -3.48 25.86
C ASP A 110 -17.10 -4.40 26.56
N GLY A 111 -17.95 -5.08 25.78
CA GLY A 111 -19.00 -5.96 26.28
C GLY A 111 -20.27 -5.25 26.79
N VAL A 112 -20.33 -3.92 26.75
CA VAL A 112 -21.50 -3.12 27.18
C VAL A 112 -22.29 -2.66 25.96
N GLU A 113 -23.61 -2.88 25.98
CA GLU A 113 -24.51 -2.38 24.93
C GLU A 113 -24.75 -0.87 25.11
N VAL A 114 -24.52 -0.11 24.04
CA VAL A 114 -24.68 1.34 23.97
C VAL A 114 -25.60 1.67 22.81
N GLN A 115 -26.64 2.47 23.07
CA GLN A 115 -27.55 2.94 22.03
C GLN A 115 -26.93 4.12 21.26
N PRO A 116 -27.15 4.19 19.93
CA PRO A 116 -26.75 5.34 19.13
C PRO A 116 -27.66 6.54 19.39
N LEU A 117 -27.13 7.74 19.20
CA LEU A 117 -27.92 8.95 18.97
C LEU A 117 -27.83 9.33 17.49
N VAL A 118 -28.95 9.60 16.83
CA VAL A 118 -28.94 10.12 15.45
C VAL A 118 -28.80 11.63 15.48
N GLU A 119 -27.74 12.15 14.84
CA GLU A 119 -27.52 13.59 14.69
C GLU A 119 -27.17 13.97 13.24
N GLY A 120 -27.19 15.28 12.97
CA GLY A 120 -26.58 15.82 11.75
C GLY A 120 -27.27 15.41 10.45
N LEU A 121 -28.59 15.18 10.46
CA LEU A 121 -29.34 14.88 9.24
C LEU A 121 -29.14 15.98 8.19
N MET A 122 -28.63 15.58 7.04
CA MET A 122 -28.43 16.40 5.86
C MET A 122 -28.98 15.67 4.64
N ILE A 123 -29.61 16.44 3.76
CA ILE A 123 -30.18 15.93 2.52
C ILE A 123 -29.55 16.75 1.40
N ASN A 124 -28.95 16.08 0.43
CA ASN A 124 -28.30 16.80 -0.67
C ASN A 124 -29.32 17.38 -1.66
N ASP A 125 -28.87 18.40 -2.39
CA ASP A 125 -29.52 18.84 -3.62
C ASP A 125 -28.64 18.41 -4.80
N PRO A 126 -28.98 17.32 -5.50
CA PRO A 126 -28.07 16.72 -6.48
C PRO A 126 -27.99 17.51 -7.78
N ASP A 127 -26.85 17.43 -8.47
CA ASP A 127 -26.73 17.95 -9.83
C ASP A 127 -27.58 17.10 -10.79
N THR A 128 -28.67 17.70 -11.27
CA THR A 128 -29.60 17.09 -12.21
C THR A 128 -28.97 16.71 -13.55
N SER A 129 -27.78 17.24 -13.91
CA SER A 129 -27.05 16.81 -15.11
C SER A 129 -26.70 15.31 -15.06
N MET A 130 -26.54 14.76 -13.85
CA MET A 130 -26.23 13.36 -13.59
C MET A 130 -27.46 12.44 -13.74
N LEU A 131 -28.65 12.95 -14.05
CA LEU A 131 -29.84 12.11 -14.24
C LEU A 131 -29.72 11.12 -15.40
N SER A 132 -28.94 11.47 -16.42
CA SER A 132 -28.66 10.58 -17.56
C SER A 132 -27.98 9.26 -17.14
N LEU A 133 -27.34 9.28 -15.97
CA LEU A 133 -26.65 8.17 -15.35
C LEU A 133 -27.57 7.31 -14.46
N MET A 134 -28.75 7.81 -14.07
CA MET A 134 -29.73 7.12 -13.20
C MET A 134 -31.02 6.83 -13.98
N ARG A 135 -30.97 5.93 -14.97
CA ARG A 135 -32.08 5.56 -15.86
C ARG A 135 -33.21 4.77 -15.18
N GLN A 136 -32.90 3.91 -14.23
CA GLN A 136 -33.77 3.01 -13.46
C GLN A 136 -34.31 3.72 -12.22
N THR A 137 -33.43 4.33 -11.41
CA THR A 137 -33.79 4.91 -10.12
C THR A 137 -34.11 6.41 -10.18
N GLY A 138 -33.66 7.10 -11.23
CA GLY A 138 -33.92 8.53 -11.44
C GLY A 138 -33.37 9.41 -10.31
N MET A 139 -34.14 10.42 -9.90
CA MET A 139 -33.77 11.33 -8.81
C MET A 139 -33.50 10.61 -7.48
N ARG A 140 -34.08 9.42 -7.25
CA ARG A 140 -33.87 8.64 -6.01
C ARG A 140 -32.45 8.12 -5.88
N GLY A 141 -31.80 7.79 -7.01
CA GLY A 141 -30.40 7.36 -7.03
C GLY A 141 -29.43 8.50 -6.73
N LEU A 142 -29.77 9.73 -7.12
CA LEU A 142 -28.94 10.93 -6.91
C LEU A 142 -29.13 11.59 -5.55
N ARG A 143 -30.35 11.52 -5.00
CA ARG A 143 -30.65 12.10 -3.69
C ARG A 143 -30.12 11.21 -2.58
N LYS A 144 -29.35 11.81 -1.69
CA LYS A 144 -28.67 11.20 -0.57
C LYS A 144 -29.10 11.84 0.73
N VAL A 145 -29.28 10.99 1.72
CA VAL A 145 -29.46 11.33 3.11
C VAL A 145 -28.17 10.97 3.83
N ARG A 146 -27.61 11.94 4.55
CA ARG A 146 -26.46 11.78 5.42
C ARG A 146 -26.88 12.06 6.85
N PHE A 147 -26.42 11.23 7.78
CA PHE A 147 -26.59 11.44 9.22
C PHE A 147 -25.44 10.77 9.97
N ASN A 148 -25.28 11.13 11.24
CA ASN A 148 -24.30 10.54 12.13
C ASN A 148 -25.02 9.70 13.19
N LEU A 149 -24.46 8.54 13.49
CA LEU A 149 -24.81 7.72 14.64
C LEU A 149 -23.71 7.89 15.67
N GLU A 150 -24.05 8.35 16.87
CA GLU A 150 -23.08 8.61 17.91
C GLU A 150 -23.30 7.70 19.12
N TRP A 151 -22.29 6.89 19.46
CA TRP A 151 -22.27 6.11 20.71
C TRP A 151 -21.36 6.79 21.71
N SER A 152 -21.89 7.16 22.87
CA SER A 152 -21.11 7.78 23.94
C SER A 152 -20.11 6.79 24.55
N ILE A 153 -18.87 7.23 24.72
CA ILE A 153 -17.77 6.46 25.28
C ILE A 153 -17.28 7.13 26.57
N LYS A 154 -16.98 6.31 27.59
CA LYS A 154 -16.47 6.79 28.89
C LYS A 154 -14.94 6.70 29.02
N SER A 155 -14.31 5.83 28.25
CA SER A 155 -12.87 5.56 28.24
C SER A 155 -12.47 4.95 26.91
N ALA A 156 -11.21 5.08 26.51
CA ALA A 156 -10.70 4.46 25.28
C ALA A 156 -11.09 2.97 25.20
N PRO A 157 -11.88 2.55 24.20
CA PRO A 157 -12.39 1.19 24.10
C PRO A 157 -11.26 0.22 23.75
N GLN A 158 -11.41 -1.03 24.18
CA GLN A 158 -10.50 -2.13 23.82
C GLN A 158 -11.13 -3.07 22.79
N GLU A 159 -12.46 -3.14 22.74
CA GLU A 159 -13.22 -3.92 21.78
C GLU A 159 -14.49 -3.17 21.37
N ILE A 160 -14.79 -3.17 20.07
CA ILE A 160 -16.01 -2.59 19.49
C ILE A 160 -16.65 -3.64 18.58
N GLU A 161 -17.93 -3.93 18.81
CA GLU A 161 -18.79 -4.68 17.89
C GLU A 161 -19.85 -3.73 17.34
N LEU A 162 -19.85 -3.54 16.02
CA LEU A 162 -20.93 -2.84 15.29
C LEU A 162 -21.64 -3.83 14.37
N SER A 163 -22.96 -3.78 14.35
CA SER A 163 -23.76 -4.54 13.39
C SER A 163 -24.41 -3.61 12.36
N TRP A 164 -24.60 -4.13 11.15
CA TRP A 164 -25.41 -3.48 10.12
C TRP A 164 -26.62 -4.35 9.75
N PRO A 165 -27.85 -3.80 9.65
CA PRO A 165 -29.05 -4.63 9.55
C PRO A 165 -29.62 -4.78 8.13
N SER A 166 -29.20 -3.96 7.15
CA SER A 166 -29.88 -3.88 5.84
C SER A 166 -28.96 -4.20 4.67
N TYR A 167 -29.39 -5.16 3.85
CA TYR A 167 -28.67 -5.65 2.67
C TYR A 167 -29.62 -5.73 1.47
N PRO A 168 -29.93 -4.58 0.82
CA PRO A 168 -30.78 -4.56 -0.36
C PRO A 168 -30.22 -5.45 -1.49
N PRO A 169 -31.06 -5.92 -2.43
CA PRO A 169 -30.57 -6.67 -3.57
C PRO A 169 -29.64 -5.83 -4.46
N ASP A 170 -28.50 -6.41 -4.84
CA ASP A 170 -27.51 -5.82 -5.73
C ASP A 170 -27.86 -6.15 -7.19
N THR A 171 -28.70 -5.31 -7.79
CA THR A 171 -29.15 -5.40 -9.21
C THR A 171 -28.04 -5.11 -10.21
N THR A 172 -26.83 -4.91 -9.72
CA THR A 172 -25.67 -4.35 -10.41
C THR A 172 -24.70 -5.47 -10.74
N ILE A 173 -24.64 -6.46 -9.85
CA ILE A 173 -23.98 -7.76 -10.06
C ILE A 173 -24.84 -8.67 -10.94
N ASP A 174 -26.11 -8.89 -10.58
CA ASP A 174 -27.05 -9.71 -11.36
C ASP A 174 -28.43 -9.03 -11.40
N PRO A 175 -28.89 -8.55 -12.58
CA PRO A 175 -30.19 -7.90 -12.69
C PRO A 175 -31.39 -8.87 -12.67
N VAL A 176 -31.16 -10.18 -12.82
CA VAL A 176 -32.21 -11.21 -12.90
C VAL A 176 -32.43 -11.87 -11.55
N ASP A 177 -31.35 -12.24 -10.84
CA ASP A 177 -31.40 -12.81 -9.49
C ASP A 177 -30.37 -12.10 -8.59
N PRO A 178 -30.66 -10.85 -8.18
CA PRO A 178 -29.68 -10.01 -7.50
C PRO A 178 -29.29 -10.60 -6.13
N PRO A 179 -28.00 -10.85 -5.89
CA PRO A 179 -27.53 -11.26 -4.57
C PRO A 179 -27.71 -10.11 -3.56
N PRO A 180 -27.72 -10.36 -2.25
CA PRO A 180 -27.67 -9.29 -1.26
C PRO A 180 -26.39 -8.45 -1.41
N MET A 181 -26.54 -7.14 -1.31
CA MET A 181 -25.43 -6.19 -1.40
C MET A 181 -24.40 -6.39 -0.29
N GLN A 182 -23.12 -6.35 -0.63
CA GLN A 182 -22.05 -6.19 0.35
C GLN A 182 -21.90 -4.72 0.71
N ILE A 183 -21.94 -4.40 2.01
CA ILE A 183 -21.75 -3.04 2.48
C ILE A 183 -20.28 -2.85 2.82
N ALA A 184 -19.64 -1.89 2.15
CA ALA A 184 -18.28 -1.48 2.44
C ALA A 184 -18.28 -0.12 3.14
N GLY A 185 -17.41 0.02 4.11
CA GLY A 185 -17.15 1.26 4.82
C GLY A 185 -15.68 1.41 5.17
N GLU A 186 -15.39 2.48 5.89
CA GLU A 186 -14.06 2.79 6.40
C GLU A 186 -14.15 3.08 7.89
N ALA A 187 -13.18 2.61 8.66
CA ALA A 187 -13.01 2.98 10.05
C ALA A 187 -11.66 3.67 10.25
N ALA A 188 -11.67 4.89 10.76
CA ALA A 188 -10.52 5.62 11.25
C ALA A 188 -10.50 5.53 12.78
N ILE A 189 -9.75 4.55 13.30
CA ILE A 189 -9.68 4.25 14.73
C ILE A 189 -8.23 4.26 15.20
N GLU A 190 -7.99 4.97 16.31
CA GLU A 190 -6.66 5.15 16.89
C GLU A 190 -5.61 5.67 15.88
N GLY A 191 -6.04 6.52 14.92
CA GLY A 191 -5.16 7.07 13.88
C GLY A 191 -4.83 6.11 12.73
N ILE A 192 -5.51 4.95 12.68
CA ILE A 192 -5.39 3.95 11.62
C ILE A 192 -6.70 3.82 10.85
N ARG A 193 -6.60 3.81 9.53
CA ARG A 193 -7.69 3.51 8.60
C ARG A 193 -7.72 2.02 8.31
N GLU A 194 -8.89 1.42 8.47
CA GLU A 194 -9.15 0.06 8.05
C GLU A 194 -10.47 -0.04 7.28
N ALA A 195 -10.55 -1.03 6.40
CA ALA A 195 -11.76 -1.26 5.64
C ALA A 195 -12.76 -2.07 6.46
N VAL A 196 -14.02 -1.63 6.45
CA VAL A 196 -15.13 -2.26 7.15
C VAL A 196 -16.02 -2.97 6.14
N PHE A 197 -16.42 -4.20 6.44
CA PHE A 197 -17.32 -4.98 5.58
C PHE A 197 -18.45 -5.57 6.37
N PHE A 198 -19.66 -5.46 5.81
CA PHE A 198 -20.83 -6.16 6.29
C PHE A 198 -21.44 -6.96 5.15
N THR A 199 -21.78 -8.22 5.44
CA THR A 199 -22.56 -9.09 4.56
C THR A 199 -23.68 -9.75 5.35
N VAL A 200 -24.64 -10.37 4.67
CA VAL A 200 -25.69 -11.14 5.34
C VAL A 200 -25.11 -12.25 6.24
N ASP A 201 -24.03 -12.90 5.80
CA ASP A 201 -23.36 -13.98 6.55
C ASP A 201 -22.44 -13.46 7.67
N SER A 202 -21.94 -12.22 7.55
CA SER A 202 -21.08 -11.56 8.52
C SER A 202 -21.55 -10.12 8.75
N PRO A 203 -22.67 -9.93 9.48
CA PRO A 203 -23.28 -8.62 9.64
C PRO A 203 -22.64 -7.78 10.75
N VAL A 204 -21.63 -8.33 11.44
CA VAL A 204 -20.93 -7.69 12.55
C VAL A 204 -19.50 -7.41 12.15
N TRP A 205 -19.09 -6.16 12.33
CA TRP A 205 -17.70 -5.75 12.33
C TRP A 205 -17.18 -5.74 13.76
N LEU A 206 -16.09 -6.46 13.98
CA LEU A 206 -15.40 -6.57 15.26
C LEU A 206 -14.05 -5.87 15.13
N TRP A 207 -13.85 -4.84 15.95
CA TRP A 207 -12.59 -4.16 16.11
C TRP A 207 -12.01 -4.41 17.50
N ARG A 208 -10.68 -4.51 17.58
CA ARG A 208 -9.94 -4.60 18.84
C ARG A 208 -8.80 -3.61 18.83
N SER A 209 -8.61 -2.94 19.97
CA SER A 209 -7.46 -2.07 20.19
C SER A 209 -6.18 -2.87 19.95
N GLY A 210 -5.29 -2.26 19.19
CA GLY A 210 -4.05 -2.86 18.73
C GLY A 210 -2.92 -1.86 18.82
N SER A 211 -1.74 -2.26 18.36
CA SER A 211 -0.65 -1.30 18.28
C SER A 211 -0.84 -0.36 17.11
N THR A 212 -0.76 0.93 17.41
CA THR A 212 -0.68 2.02 16.45
C THR A 212 0.76 2.44 16.19
N SER A 213 1.74 1.86 16.90
CA SER A 213 3.13 2.25 16.73
C SER A 213 3.66 1.81 15.36
N ILE A 214 4.38 2.73 14.73
CA ILE A 214 5.00 2.50 13.43
C ILE A 214 5.95 1.30 13.50
N GLU A 215 6.69 1.16 14.60
CA GLU A 215 7.66 0.09 14.81
C GLU A 215 7.04 -1.32 14.91
N GLU A 216 5.82 -1.43 15.46
CA GLU A 216 5.16 -2.73 15.60
C GLU A 216 4.32 -3.09 14.37
N ARG A 217 3.83 -2.09 13.63
CA ARG A 217 3.09 -2.30 12.39
C ARG A 217 3.99 -2.51 11.18
N LEU A 218 5.15 -1.88 11.09
CA LEU A 218 6.05 -2.08 9.96
C LEU A 218 6.93 -3.30 10.19
N VAL A 219 7.19 -4.05 9.11
CA VAL A 219 8.15 -5.15 9.19
C VAL A 219 9.54 -4.56 9.41
N ALA A 220 10.16 -4.89 10.53
CA ALA A 220 11.50 -4.43 10.88
C ALA A 220 12.54 -5.08 9.96
N ILE A 221 13.46 -4.24 9.43
CA ILE A 221 14.46 -4.67 8.46
C ILE A 221 15.84 -4.49 9.09
N PRO A 222 16.65 -5.56 9.22
CA PRO A 222 17.95 -5.47 9.85
C PRO A 222 18.86 -4.55 9.01
N PRO A 223 19.63 -3.65 9.64
CA PRO A 223 20.55 -2.79 8.91
C PRO A 223 21.64 -3.64 8.20
N PRO A 224 22.29 -3.08 7.16
CA PRO A 224 23.39 -3.76 6.47
C PRO A 224 24.49 -4.18 7.46
N THR A 225 25.05 -5.37 7.27
CA THR A 225 26.12 -5.87 8.14
C THR A 225 27.41 -5.09 7.90
N PRO A 226 28.07 -4.58 8.96
CA PRO A 226 29.41 -4.05 8.84
C PRO A 226 30.38 -5.17 8.46
N ARG A 227 31.31 -4.87 7.56
CA ARG A 227 32.39 -5.79 7.21
C ARG A 227 33.36 -5.92 8.37
N GLU A 228 33.61 -7.15 8.80
CA GLU A 228 34.57 -7.41 9.86
C GLU A 228 35.99 -6.99 9.43
N PRO A 229 36.76 -6.33 10.30
CA PRO A 229 38.17 -6.05 10.04
C PRO A 229 38.95 -7.35 9.92
N TRP A 230 40.06 -7.33 9.17
CA TRP A 230 40.98 -8.45 9.17
C TRP A 230 41.79 -8.46 10.44
N GLU A 231 41.72 -9.56 11.18
CA GLU A 231 42.56 -9.79 12.34
C GLU A 231 43.97 -10.22 11.90
N ILE A 232 44.94 -9.32 12.05
CA ILE A 232 46.34 -9.62 11.73
C ILE A 232 47.10 -9.86 13.04
N PRO A 233 47.61 -11.08 13.31
CA PRO A 233 48.46 -11.35 14.47
C PRO A 233 49.86 -10.77 14.21
N LEU A 234 50.00 -9.45 14.45
CA LEU A 234 51.16 -8.66 14.04
C LEU A 234 52.47 -9.25 14.57
N LEU A 235 52.46 -9.72 15.83
CA LEU A 235 53.63 -10.30 16.46
C LEU A 235 54.06 -11.61 15.77
N SER A 236 53.10 -12.45 15.36
CA SER A 236 53.34 -13.69 14.63
C SER A 236 53.91 -13.42 13.24
N VAL A 237 53.37 -12.42 12.53
CA VAL A 237 53.86 -12.02 11.21
C VAL A 237 55.30 -11.50 11.31
N LEU A 238 55.60 -10.66 12.31
CA LEU A 238 56.95 -10.11 12.52
C LEU A 238 57.97 -11.20 12.91
N ILE A 239 57.65 -12.06 13.88
CA ILE A 239 58.53 -13.13 14.36
C ILE A 239 58.74 -14.18 13.27
N GLY A 240 57.66 -14.62 12.63
CA GLY A 240 57.70 -15.60 11.54
C GLY A 240 58.47 -15.07 10.32
N GLY A 241 58.21 -13.82 9.93
CA GLY A 241 58.91 -13.15 8.83
C GLY A 241 60.41 -13.00 9.10
N LEU A 242 60.79 -12.57 10.30
CA LEU A 242 62.20 -12.47 10.70
C LEU A 242 62.89 -13.84 10.72
N ALA A 243 62.24 -14.85 11.29
CA ALA A 243 62.76 -16.21 11.31
C ALA A 243 62.94 -16.81 9.91
N LEU A 244 62.02 -16.51 8.99
CA LEU A 244 62.09 -16.92 7.60
C LEU A 244 63.30 -16.26 6.90
N ILE A 245 63.45 -14.93 7.02
CA ILE A 245 64.57 -14.18 6.42
C ILE A 245 65.92 -14.70 6.93
N ILE A 246 66.06 -14.84 8.25
CA ILE A 246 67.29 -15.35 8.87
C ILE A 246 67.52 -16.80 8.44
N GLY A 247 66.50 -17.65 8.48
CA GLY A 247 66.57 -19.05 8.08
C GLY A 247 67.01 -19.26 6.64
N LEU A 248 66.40 -18.54 5.70
CA LEU A 248 66.72 -18.61 4.27
C LEU A 248 68.16 -18.13 4.00
N SER A 249 68.59 -17.04 4.65
CA SER A 249 69.96 -16.52 4.51
C SER A 249 71.02 -17.54 4.96
N LEU A 250 70.71 -18.32 6.00
CA LEU A 250 71.60 -19.35 6.54
C LEU A 250 71.60 -20.64 5.69
N LEU A 251 70.48 -20.94 5.03
CA LEU A 251 70.35 -22.09 4.12
C LEU A 251 71.12 -21.94 2.80
N VAL A 252 71.31 -20.70 2.32
CA VAL A 252 72.11 -20.40 1.12
C VAL A 252 73.61 -20.62 1.36
N SER A 253 74.04 -20.84 2.60
CA SER A 253 75.45 -21.05 2.93
C SER A 253 75.93 -22.47 2.55
N SER A 254 77.13 -22.56 1.95
CA SER A 254 77.78 -23.83 1.57
C SER A 254 78.22 -24.72 2.75
N ARG A 255 78.03 -24.28 4.00
CA ARG A 255 78.38 -25.03 5.20
C ARG A 255 77.16 -25.74 5.77
N ARG A 256 77.22 -27.09 5.81
CA ARG A 256 76.15 -27.97 6.34
C ARG A 256 75.65 -27.55 7.73
N THR A 257 76.53 -27.09 8.61
CA THR A 257 76.14 -26.63 9.96
C THR A 257 75.24 -25.41 9.94
N ARG A 258 75.49 -24.44 9.05
CA ARG A 258 74.65 -23.23 8.90
C ARG A 258 73.28 -23.55 8.30
N ALA A 259 73.23 -24.50 7.37
CA ALA A 259 71.96 -24.97 6.81
C ALA A 259 71.06 -25.61 7.89
N VAL A 260 71.63 -26.43 8.78
CA VAL A 260 70.90 -27.00 9.91
C VAL A 260 70.44 -25.92 10.89
N THR A 261 71.29 -24.93 11.21
CA THR A 261 70.88 -23.78 12.05
C THR A 261 69.75 -22.98 11.41
N GLY A 262 69.80 -22.74 10.10
CA GLY A 262 68.73 -22.06 9.36
C GLY A 262 67.39 -22.80 9.48
N LEU A 263 67.40 -24.13 9.33
CA LEU A 263 66.21 -24.96 9.52
C LEU A 263 65.65 -24.84 10.94
N VAL A 264 66.51 -24.91 11.97
CA VAL A 264 66.11 -24.79 13.38
C VAL A 264 65.51 -23.41 13.69
N VAL A 265 66.10 -22.34 13.16
CA VAL A 265 65.58 -20.96 13.34
C VAL A 265 64.19 -20.82 12.73
N MET A 266 63.93 -21.39 11.55
CA MET A 266 62.60 -21.36 10.95
C MET A 266 61.57 -22.16 11.75
N VAL A 267 61.93 -23.35 12.22
CA VAL A 267 61.02 -24.20 13.01
C VAL A 267 60.68 -23.56 14.35
N LEU A 268 61.69 -23.07 15.09
CA LEU A 268 61.47 -22.42 16.38
C LEU A 268 60.76 -21.07 16.22
N GLY A 269 61.12 -20.29 15.20
CA GLY A 269 60.47 -19.03 14.90
C GLY A 269 59.02 -19.22 14.47
N GLY A 270 58.73 -20.23 13.65
CA GLY A 270 57.36 -20.61 13.29
C GLY A 270 56.55 -21.10 14.50
N GLY A 271 57.15 -21.90 15.38
CA GLY A 271 56.53 -22.33 16.64
C GLY A 271 56.22 -21.15 17.57
N CYS A 272 57.15 -20.22 17.76
CA CYS A 272 56.91 -18.99 18.52
C CYS A 272 55.84 -18.10 17.88
N ALA A 273 55.81 -17.98 16.55
CA ALA A 273 54.78 -17.21 15.84
C ALA A 273 53.38 -17.79 16.09
N LEU A 274 53.21 -19.11 16.08
CA LEU A 274 51.92 -19.74 16.38
C LEU A 274 51.50 -19.53 17.84
N LEU A 275 52.44 -19.69 18.79
CA LEU A 275 52.16 -19.52 20.22
C LEU A 275 51.78 -18.09 20.60
N LEU A 276 52.20 -17.10 19.82
CA LEU A 276 51.99 -15.67 20.10
C LEU A 276 50.88 -15.04 19.26
N ALA A 277 50.11 -15.84 18.51
CA ALA A 277 49.09 -15.35 17.58
C ALA A 277 47.98 -14.54 18.25
N GLU A 278 47.59 -14.89 19.48
CA GLU A 278 46.51 -14.23 20.20
C GLU A 278 46.98 -13.06 21.09
N LEU A 279 48.29 -12.85 21.24
CA LEU A 279 48.82 -11.86 22.20
C LEU A 279 48.71 -10.42 21.67
N MET A 280 48.76 -10.25 20.35
CA MET A 280 48.70 -8.94 19.70
C MET A 280 48.05 -9.03 18.33
N VAL A 281 46.72 -8.95 18.32
CA VAL A 281 45.89 -8.88 17.12
C VAL A 281 45.66 -7.40 16.78
N PHE A 282 45.85 -7.05 15.51
CA PHE A 282 45.59 -5.71 15.00
C PHE A 282 44.46 -5.77 13.98
N ASP A 283 43.41 -4.98 14.23
CA ASP A 283 42.28 -4.83 13.31
C ASP A 283 42.69 -3.99 12.12
N PHE A 284 42.87 -4.65 10.98
CA PHE A 284 43.20 -4.00 9.73
C PHE A 284 41.96 -3.90 8.86
N SER A 285 41.44 -2.68 8.69
CA SER A 285 40.45 -2.39 7.66
C SER A 285 41.17 -2.14 6.32
N PRO A 286 40.99 -3.00 5.30
CA PRO A 286 41.63 -2.79 4.00
C PRO A 286 41.20 -1.46 3.38
N PRO A 287 42.15 -0.67 2.83
CA PRO A 287 41.83 0.57 2.14
C PRO A 287 41.03 0.29 0.85
N GLY A 288 39.96 1.06 0.62
CA GLY A 288 39.21 1.09 -0.65
C GLY A 288 37.97 0.19 -0.76
N GLY A 289 37.52 -0.46 0.32
CA GLY A 289 36.25 -1.20 0.36
C GLY A 289 35.16 -0.47 1.14
N SER A 290 33.89 -0.68 0.79
CA SER A 290 32.78 -0.32 1.68
C SER A 290 32.97 -0.96 3.05
N ARG A 291 32.60 -0.21 4.10
CA ARG A 291 32.50 -0.77 5.45
C ARG A 291 31.31 -1.70 5.63
N LEU A 292 30.47 -1.87 4.61
CA LEU A 292 29.27 -2.69 4.63
C LEU A 292 29.46 -3.89 3.70
N GLU A 293 28.98 -5.05 4.12
CA GLU A 293 28.97 -6.24 3.29
C GLU A 293 27.81 -6.18 2.30
N PRO A 294 28.05 -6.47 1.01
CA PRO A 294 26.96 -6.59 0.05
C PRO A 294 26.09 -7.81 0.39
N PRO A 295 24.76 -7.70 0.30
CA PRO A 295 23.87 -8.83 0.52
C PRO A 295 24.07 -9.86 -0.60
N THR A 296 23.76 -11.11 -0.30
CA THR A 296 23.53 -12.13 -1.33
C THR A 296 22.21 -11.83 -2.07
N THR A 297 22.02 -12.43 -3.25
CA THR A 297 20.76 -12.34 -4.00
C THR A 297 19.54 -12.71 -3.13
N GLN A 298 19.60 -13.85 -2.42
CA GLN A 298 18.50 -14.26 -1.54
C GLN A 298 18.25 -13.25 -0.42
N GLN A 299 19.30 -12.72 0.21
CA GLN A 299 19.15 -11.69 1.24
C GLN A 299 18.53 -10.41 0.66
N ALA A 300 18.90 -10.00 -0.55
CA ALA A 300 18.31 -8.84 -1.20
C ALA A 300 16.81 -9.04 -1.48
N GLU A 301 16.39 -10.23 -1.87
CA GLU A 301 14.97 -10.58 -2.02
C GLU A 301 14.21 -10.50 -0.68
N ASP A 302 14.79 -11.11 0.37
CA ASP A 302 14.22 -11.12 1.73
C ASP A 302 14.11 -9.70 2.34
N LEU A 303 15.00 -8.79 1.94
CA LEU A 303 14.97 -7.38 2.35
C LEU A 303 13.96 -6.56 1.52
N PHE A 304 13.83 -6.86 0.23
CA PHE A 304 13.04 -6.05 -0.70
C PHE A 304 11.54 -6.14 -0.46
N VAL A 305 11.00 -7.36 -0.31
CA VAL A 305 9.54 -7.55 -0.18
C VAL A 305 8.97 -6.82 1.04
N PRO A 306 9.60 -6.87 2.24
CA PRO A 306 9.19 -6.06 3.38
C PRO A 306 9.30 -4.55 3.16
N LEU A 307 10.39 -4.05 2.54
CA LEU A 307 10.53 -2.63 2.23
C LEU A 307 9.36 -2.13 1.38
N HIS A 308 9.05 -2.87 0.31
CA HIS A 308 7.97 -2.55 -0.60
C HIS A 308 6.60 -2.64 0.08
N GLY A 309 6.34 -3.70 0.86
CA GLY A 309 5.07 -3.86 1.58
C GLY A 309 4.81 -2.75 2.60
N ASN A 310 5.87 -2.29 3.29
CA ASN A 310 5.80 -1.18 4.23
C ASN A 310 5.38 0.15 3.57
N ILE A 311 5.68 0.37 2.28
CA ILE A 311 5.18 1.55 1.54
C ILE A 311 3.65 1.58 1.55
N TYR A 312 3.01 0.44 1.26
CA TYR A 312 1.54 0.35 1.26
C TYR A 312 0.95 0.44 2.67
N ARG A 313 1.63 -0.10 3.69
CA ARG A 313 1.20 0.05 5.08
C ARG A 313 1.24 1.49 5.58
N ALA A 314 2.09 2.35 5.00
CA ALA A 314 2.12 3.77 5.35
C ALA A 314 0.81 4.50 5.00
N PHE A 315 -0.01 3.96 4.09
CA PHE A 315 -1.31 4.53 3.72
C PHE A 315 -2.40 4.28 4.77
N ASP A 316 -2.16 3.36 5.71
CA ASP A 316 -3.10 3.05 6.77
C ASP A 316 -3.16 4.19 7.80
N TYR A 317 -2.15 5.07 7.89
CA TYR A 317 -2.13 6.15 8.88
C TYR A 317 -3.04 7.31 8.46
N VAL A 318 -3.74 7.89 9.45
CA VAL A 318 -4.63 9.04 9.26
C VAL A 318 -3.84 10.36 9.27
N GLU A 319 -2.92 10.50 10.22
CA GLU A 319 -2.17 11.74 10.43
C GLU A 319 -1.05 11.89 9.42
N GLU A 320 -0.92 13.10 8.86
CA GLU A 320 0.04 13.41 7.81
C GLU A 320 1.50 13.17 8.26
N SER A 321 1.82 13.47 9.52
CA SER A 321 3.14 13.19 10.10
C SER A 321 3.44 11.70 10.15
N ASP A 322 2.47 10.89 10.53
CA ASP A 322 2.65 9.45 10.74
C ASP A 322 2.82 8.73 9.39
N VAL A 323 2.14 9.21 8.34
CA VAL A 323 2.36 8.78 6.96
C VAL A 323 3.81 9.03 6.54
N TYR A 324 4.32 10.25 6.78
CA TYR A 324 5.71 10.59 6.41
C TYR A 324 6.73 9.75 7.16
N ASP A 325 6.58 9.65 8.50
CA ASP A 325 7.48 8.88 9.36
C ASP A 325 7.47 7.38 9.01
N ALA A 326 6.30 6.83 8.65
CA ALA A 326 6.18 5.46 8.19
C ALA A 326 6.86 5.23 6.84
N LEU A 327 6.70 6.14 5.87
CA LEU A 327 7.39 6.06 4.58
C LEU A 327 8.92 6.14 4.74
N GLU A 328 9.41 7.02 5.61
CA GLU A 328 10.85 7.20 5.86
C GLU A 328 11.51 5.91 6.38
N ARG A 329 10.75 4.98 6.96
CA ARG A 329 11.29 3.66 7.37
C ARG A 329 11.72 2.79 6.20
N SER A 330 11.11 2.96 5.02
CA SER A 330 11.34 2.11 3.85
C SER A 330 11.79 2.85 2.62
N VAL A 331 11.70 4.18 2.60
CA VAL A 331 11.96 5.02 1.42
C VAL A 331 12.87 6.17 1.79
N SER A 332 13.73 6.59 0.86
CA SER A 332 14.65 7.71 1.03
C SER A 332 14.76 8.57 -0.21
N GLY A 333 15.39 9.73 -0.06
CA GLY A 333 15.69 10.63 -1.18
C GLY A 333 14.45 11.27 -1.77
N GLU A 334 14.49 11.57 -3.07
CA GLU A 334 13.40 12.25 -3.77
C GLU A 334 12.11 11.41 -3.78
N LEU A 335 12.22 10.08 -3.79
CA LEU A 335 11.07 9.18 -3.79
C LEU A 335 10.19 9.34 -2.54
N LEU A 336 10.77 9.67 -1.38
CA LEU A 336 9.99 9.89 -0.16
C LEU A 336 9.02 11.06 -0.33
N ASP A 337 9.55 12.19 -0.79
CA ASP A 337 8.74 13.40 -1.03
C ASP A 337 7.72 13.19 -2.15
N GLU A 338 8.08 12.44 -3.20
CA GLU A 338 7.17 12.11 -4.30
C GLU A 338 6.00 11.25 -3.84
N LEU A 339 6.26 10.16 -3.12
CA LEU A 339 5.22 9.27 -2.59
C LEU A 339 4.33 10.00 -1.60
N TYR A 340 4.90 10.76 -0.68
CA TYR A 340 4.12 11.53 0.29
C TYR A 340 3.19 12.54 -0.39
N ARG A 341 3.69 13.33 -1.35
CA ARG A 341 2.85 14.29 -2.10
C ARG A 341 1.75 13.59 -2.88
N MET A 342 2.03 12.41 -3.41
CA MET A 342 1.05 11.61 -4.12
C MET A 342 -0.07 11.14 -3.18
N ILE A 343 0.29 10.61 -2.02
CA ILE A 343 -0.65 10.19 -0.98
C ILE A 343 -1.53 11.36 -0.55
N TYR A 344 -0.90 12.49 -0.25
CA TYR A 344 -1.62 13.69 0.14
C TYR A 344 -2.59 14.16 -0.95
N ALA A 345 -2.14 14.17 -2.22
CA ALA A 345 -3.00 14.52 -3.34
C ALA A 345 -4.19 13.55 -3.49
N SER A 346 -3.98 12.24 -3.32
CA SER A 346 -5.08 11.27 -3.37
C SER A 346 -6.08 11.50 -2.25
N LEU A 347 -5.62 11.72 -1.01
CA LEU A 347 -6.48 11.99 0.15
C LEU A 347 -7.32 13.27 -0.04
N VAL A 348 -6.72 14.34 -0.56
CA VAL A 348 -7.45 15.58 -0.88
C VAL A 348 -8.49 15.34 -1.99
N MET A 349 -8.17 14.52 -2.99
CA MET A 349 -9.13 14.15 -4.04
C MET A 349 -10.28 13.30 -3.49
N GLU A 350 -10.01 12.39 -2.54
CA GLU A 350 -11.04 11.60 -1.86
C GLU A 350 -12.08 12.52 -1.19
N GLU A 351 -11.59 13.50 -0.43
CA GLU A 351 -12.42 14.48 0.27
C GLU A 351 -13.23 15.36 -0.69
N ALA A 352 -12.62 15.84 -1.78
CA ALA A 352 -13.25 16.74 -2.73
C ALA A 352 -14.30 16.04 -3.63
N GLN A 353 -14.07 14.78 -4.00
CA GLN A 353 -14.91 14.06 -4.95
C GLN A 353 -15.84 13.04 -4.29
N GLY A 354 -15.76 12.83 -2.97
CA GLY A 354 -16.55 11.81 -2.27
C GLY A 354 -16.25 10.40 -2.80
N ALA A 355 -15.01 10.15 -3.19
CA ALA A 355 -14.52 8.85 -3.62
C ALA A 355 -13.53 8.35 -2.57
N THR A 356 -13.51 7.08 -2.22
CA THR A 356 -12.55 6.49 -1.28
C THR A 356 -11.84 5.33 -1.95
N SER A 357 -10.52 5.36 -2.03
CA SER A 357 -9.67 4.33 -2.62
C SER A 357 -8.92 3.59 -1.52
N ARG A 358 -8.98 2.26 -1.54
CA ARG A 358 -8.36 1.42 -0.50
C ARG A 358 -7.60 0.28 -1.14
N VAL A 359 -6.41 0.01 -0.62
CA VAL A 359 -5.63 -1.18 -0.96
C VAL A 359 -6.07 -2.31 -0.06
N LEU A 360 -6.56 -3.40 -0.65
CA LEU A 360 -7.01 -4.59 0.06
C LEU A 360 -5.88 -5.59 0.25
N ALA A 361 -5.06 -5.76 -0.79
CA ALA A 361 -3.96 -6.70 -0.78
C ALA A 361 -2.86 -6.26 -1.75
N VAL A 362 -1.62 -6.58 -1.38
CA VAL A 362 -0.44 -6.46 -2.24
C VAL A 362 0.16 -7.85 -2.36
N ARG A 363 0.18 -8.40 -3.57
CA ARG A 363 0.69 -9.75 -3.85
C ARG A 363 1.96 -9.69 -4.69
N PRO A 364 3.08 -10.21 -4.19
CA PRO A 364 4.25 -10.48 -5.03
C PRO A 364 3.90 -11.47 -6.15
N VAL A 365 4.33 -11.20 -7.38
CA VAL A 365 4.17 -12.10 -8.53
C VAL A 365 5.54 -12.65 -8.93
N GLU A 366 6.48 -11.76 -9.27
CA GLU A 366 7.85 -12.13 -9.64
C GLU A 366 8.85 -11.11 -9.07
N LEU A 367 10.04 -11.57 -8.67
CA LEU A 367 11.12 -10.73 -8.18
C LEU A 367 12.45 -11.26 -8.72
N GLU A 368 13.25 -10.37 -9.31
CA GLU A 368 14.61 -10.66 -9.78
C GLU A 368 15.57 -9.56 -9.32
N ILE A 369 16.70 -9.95 -8.73
CA ILE A 369 17.78 -9.01 -8.39
C ILE A 369 18.74 -8.90 -9.58
N GLU A 370 18.68 -7.76 -10.28
CA GLU A 370 19.46 -7.51 -11.50
C GLU A 370 20.93 -7.17 -11.21
N SER A 371 21.20 -6.40 -10.14
CA SER A 371 22.55 -6.00 -9.77
C SER A 371 22.70 -5.78 -8.26
N ILE A 372 23.92 -6.01 -7.76
CA ILE A 372 24.35 -5.64 -6.43
C ILE A 372 25.68 -4.90 -6.58
N GLU A 373 25.70 -3.66 -6.10
CA GLU A 373 26.79 -2.70 -6.29
C GLU A 373 27.25 -2.16 -4.95
N VAL A 374 28.52 -1.76 -4.89
CA VAL A 374 29.14 -1.26 -3.68
C VAL A 374 29.79 0.08 -3.97
N ASP A 375 29.38 1.11 -3.23
CA ASP A 375 30.04 2.42 -3.24
C ASP A 375 30.96 2.52 -2.02
N SER A 376 32.24 2.22 -2.27
CA SER A 376 33.29 2.30 -1.25
C SER A 376 33.54 3.73 -0.75
N GLU A 377 33.28 4.76 -1.57
CA GLU A 377 33.53 6.15 -1.18
C GLU A 377 32.47 6.64 -0.20
N ARG A 378 31.20 6.29 -0.45
CA ARG A 378 30.07 6.67 0.40
C ARG A 378 29.76 5.67 1.50
N SER A 379 30.47 4.53 1.53
CA SER A 379 30.17 3.40 2.43
C SER A 379 28.70 2.96 2.31
N MET A 380 28.22 2.84 1.06
CA MET A 380 26.86 2.43 0.73
C MET A 380 26.89 1.15 -0.10
N VAL A 381 25.83 0.36 0.03
CA VAL A 381 25.56 -0.79 -0.82
C VAL A 381 24.26 -0.52 -1.57
N PHE A 382 24.20 -0.91 -2.83
CA PHE A 382 23.01 -0.78 -3.65
C PHE A 382 22.63 -2.12 -4.23
N PHE A 383 21.34 -2.34 -4.43
CA PHE A 383 20.88 -3.38 -5.34
C PHE A 383 19.71 -2.90 -6.18
N THR A 384 19.60 -3.47 -7.37
CA THR A 384 18.50 -3.20 -8.30
C THR A 384 17.61 -4.43 -8.38
N ALA A 385 16.32 -4.24 -8.18
CA ALA A 385 15.31 -5.28 -8.27
C ALA A 385 14.35 -4.99 -9.43
N LEU A 386 14.10 -5.98 -10.28
CA LEU A 386 12.97 -6.01 -11.20
C LEU A 386 11.84 -6.76 -10.50
N TYR A 387 10.73 -6.06 -10.26
CA TYR A 387 9.65 -6.58 -9.42
C TYR A 387 8.30 -6.46 -10.12
N ARG A 388 7.56 -7.56 -10.13
CA ARG A 388 6.18 -7.66 -10.59
C ARG A 388 5.28 -7.96 -9.41
N TRP A 389 4.24 -7.17 -9.24
CA TRP A 389 3.28 -7.35 -8.15
C TRP A 389 1.87 -6.93 -8.56
N GLN A 390 0.89 -7.48 -7.85
CA GLN A 390 -0.50 -7.13 -7.98
C GLN A 390 -0.98 -6.36 -6.77
N VAL A 391 -1.82 -5.36 -7.01
CA VAL A 391 -2.52 -4.59 -5.98
C VAL A 391 -4.02 -4.78 -6.22
N ASP A 392 -4.70 -5.33 -5.23
CA ASP A 392 -6.15 -5.29 -5.18
C ASP A 392 -6.56 -3.96 -4.57
N GLY A 393 -7.19 -3.12 -5.38
CA GLY A 393 -7.77 -1.86 -4.96
C GLY A 393 -9.29 -1.95 -4.92
N ARG A 394 -9.90 -1.29 -3.96
CA ARG A 394 -11.33 -0.98 -3.97
C ARG A 394 -11.51 0.52 -4.00
N VAL A 395 -12.25 1.02 -4.98
CA VAL A 395 -12.64 2.42 -5.06
C VAL A 395 -14.15 2.50 -4.89
N ALA A 396 -14.62 3.15 -3.82
CA ALA A 396 -16.01 3.52 -3.69
C ALA A 396 -16.20 4.96 -4.17
N HIS A 397 -17.26 5.21 -4.92
CA HIS A 397 -17.72 6.56 -5.28
C HIS A 397 -19.24 6.56 -5.41
N TRP A 398 -19.84 7.71 -5.73
CA TRP A 398 -21.29 7.91 -5.74
C TRP A 398 -22.04 6.73 -6.41
N GLY A 399 -22.73 5.94 -5.59
CA GLY A 399 -23.61 4.88 -6.06
C GLY A 399 -22.99 3.48 -6.13
N HIS A 400 -21.66 3.30 -6.01
CA HIS A 400 -21.06 1.97 -6.17
C HIS A 400 -19.58 1.84 -5.77
N MET A 401 -19.13 0.60 -5.66
CA MET A 401 -17.75 0.21 -5.40
C MET A 401 -17.19 -0.58 -6.59
N HIS A 402 -15.96 -0.26 -6.97
CA HIS A 402 -15.19 -1.00 -7.96
C HIS A 402 -14.06 -1.71 -7.25
N GLU A 403 -14.01 -3.03 -7.37
CA GLU A 403 -12.79 -3.78 -7.11
C GLU A 403 -12.00 -3.92 -8.39
N ARG A 404 -10.69 -3.70 -8.29
CA ARG A 404 -9.78 -3.79 -9.41
C ARG A 404 -8.48 -4.40 -8.93
N THR A 405 -8.00 -5.40 -9.66
CA THR A 405 -6.64 -5.87 -9.51
C THR A 405 -5.80 -5.19 -10.58
N ASN A 406 -4.75 -4.48 -10.17
CA ASN A 406 -3.76 -3.93 -11.09
C ASN A 406 -2.44 -4.67 -10.89
N GLU A 407 -1.81 -5.08 -11.98
CA GLU A 407 -0.46 -5.60 -11.99
C GLU A 407 0.52 -4.53 -12.46
N TYR A 408 1.66 -4.48 -11.81
CA TYR A 408 2.73 -3.54 -12.06
C TYR A 408 4.03 -4.31 -12.28
N LEU A 409 4.86 -3.81 -13.19
CA LEU A 409 6.27 -4.18 -13.31
C LEU A 409 7.10 -2.92 -13.09
N ALA A 410 8.04 -2.94 -12.16
CA ALA A 410 8.95 -1.82 -11.94
C ALA A 410 10.39 -2.27 -11.71
N ARG A 411 11.33 -1.41 -12.12
CA ARG A 411 12.72 -1.48 -11.70
C ARG A 411 12.94 -0.57 -10.51
N THR A 412 13.42 -1.13 -9.41
CA THR A 412 13.54 -0.46 -8.12
C THR A 412 15.00 -0.47 -7.66
N LYS A 413 15.51 0.66 -7.18
CA LYS A 413 16.85 0.76 -6.61
C LYS A 413 16.74 0.89 -5.10
N VAL A 414 17.46 0.03 -4.38
CA VAL A 414 17.53 0.02 -2.93
C VAL A 414 18.94 0.41 -2.49
N VAL A 415 19.02 1.22 -1.44
CA VAL A 415 20.27 1.64 -0.79
C VAL A 415 20.35 1.09 0.63
N GLY A 416 21.49 0.52 0.98
CA GLY A 416 21.88 0.12 2.32
C GLY A 416 22.94 1.08 2.85
N SER A 417 22.65 1.70 3.99
CA SER A 417 23.55 2.61 4.70
C SER A 417 23.62 2.28 6.19
N SER A 418 24.39 3.04 6.98
CA SER A 418 24.38 2.91 8.44
C SER A 418 23.02 3.19 9.08
N GLU A 419 22.12 3.87 8.37
CA GLU A 419 20.76 4.18 8.82
C GLU A 419 19.74 3.09 8.43
N GLY A 420 20.19 2.01 7.78
CA GLY A 420 19.34 0.91 7.33
C GLY A 420 19.18 0.82 5.81
N TRP A 421 18.31 -0.09 5.39
CA TRP A 421 17.92 -0.28 4.00
C TRP A 421 16.70 0.57 3.64
N ARG A 422 16.73 1.23 2.48
CA ARG A 422 15.62 2.02 1.97
C ARG A 422 15.55 1.96 0.45
N ILE A 423 14.35 2.04 -0.10
CA ILE A 423 14.11 2.22 -1.53
C ILE A 423 14.43 3.68 -1.88
N GLU A 424 15.33 3.89 -2.85
CA GLU A 424 15.77 5.21 -3.30
C GLU A 424 14.99 5.67 -4.54
N SER A 425 14.62 4.73 -5.43
CA SER A 425 13.85 5.06 -6.64
C SER A 425 13.04 3.87 -7.13
N ILE A 426 11.87 4.15 -7.71
CA ILE A 426 11.01 3.18 -8.39
C ILE A 426 10.77 3.70 -9.80
N LYS A 427 11.08 2.88 -10.81
CA LYS A 427 10.79 3.17 -12.22
C LYS A 427 9.79 2.16 -12.74
N LEU A 428 8.54 2.57 -12.86
CA LEU A 428 7.48 1.76 -13.46
C LEU A 428 7.80 1.48 -14.95
N LEU A 429 7.67 0.22 -15.34
CA LEU A 429 7.93 -0.30 -16.68
C LEU A 429 6.62 -0.71 -17.37
N GLU A 430 5.75 -1.41 -16.65
CA GLU A 430 4.44 -1.85 -17.13
C GLU A 430 3.38 -1.63 -16.04
N GLN A 431 2.17 -1.36 -16.47
CA GLN A 431 0.97 -1.32 -15.64
C GLN A 431 -0.18 -1.89 -16.45
N GLU A 432 -0.85 -2.90 -15.91
CA GLU A 432 -1.99 -3.54 -16.54
C GLU A 432 -3.09 -3.78 -15.51
N ARG A 433 -4.34 -3.59 -15.94
CA ARG A 433 -5.50 -4.02 -15.15
C ARG A 433 -5.77 -5.49 -15.44
N ILE A 434 -5.77 -6.31 -14.40
CA ILE A 434 -6.16 -7.71 -14.49
C ILE A 434 -7.63 -7.79 -14.08
N ASP A 435 -8.50 -8.10 -15.04
CA ASP A 435 -9.86 -8.47 -14.69
C ASP A 435 -9.85 -9.88 -14.07
N PRO A 436 -10.55 -10.10 -12.95
CA PRO A 436 -10.60 -11.42 -12.34
C PRO A 436 -11.16 -12.40 -13.36
N ILE A 437 -10.41 -13.47 -13.65
CA ILE A 437 -10.93 -14.61 -14.38
C ILE A 437 -12.10 -15.12 -13.54
N ILE A 438 -13.33 -14.89 -14.00
CA ILE A 438 -14.51 -15.57 -13.47
C ILE A 438 -14.20 -17.05 -13.65
N SER A 439 -13.79 -17.72 -12.57
CA SER A 439 -13.67 -19.16 -12.56
C SER A 439 -15.06 -19.68 -12.85
N ASP A 440 -15.22 -20.26 -14.03
CA ASP A 440 -16.43 -20.89 -14.49
C ASP A 440 -16.91 -21.91 -13.44
N GLN A 441 -17.84 -21.48 -12.58
CA GLN A 441 -18.65 -22.35 -11.74
C GLN A 441 -19.93 -22.79 -12.48
N SER A 442 -20.00 -22.61 -13.80
CA SER A 442 -20.97 -23.34 -14.60
C SER A 442 -20.29 -24.59 -15.15
N GLY A 443 -20.68 -25.76 -14.64
CA GLY A 443 -20.29 -27.05 -15.22
C GLY A 443 -20.93 -27.30 -16.58
N LEU A 444 -20.77 -26.37 -17.53
CA LEU A 444 -21.20 -26.48 -18.90
C LEU A 444 -19.96 -26.24 -19.77
N GLY A 445 -19.39 -27.32 -20.28
CA GLY A 445 -18.33 -27.24 -21.29
C GLY A 445 -18.74 -26.35 -22.47
N PRO A 446 -17.76 -25.86 -23.25
CA PRO A 446 -18.03 -24.91 -24.32
C PRO A 446 -19.13 -25.46 -25.24
N ALA A 447 -20.15 -24.61 -25.47
CA ALA A 447 -21.19 -24.90 -26.43
C ALA A 447 -20.55 -25.20 -27.80
N PRO A 448 -21.00 -26.24 -28.52
CA PRO A 448 -20.43 -26.56 -29.81
C PRO A 448 -20.71 -25.41 -30.79
N ASP A 449 -19.69 -25.07 -31.58
CA ASP A 449 -19.75 -24.06 -32.64
C ASP A 449 -20.97 -24.29 -33.54
N GLN A 450 -21.81 -23.27 -33.71
CA GLN A 450 -22.96 -23.27 -34.60
C GLN A 450 -22.57 -23.05 -36.07
N ASP A 451 -21.60 -23.82 -36.56
CA ASP A 451 -21.14 -23.76 -37.95
C ASP A 451 -21.04 -25.14 -38.61
N GLU A 452 -21.95 -26.06 -38.28
CA GLU A 452 -22.19 -27.29 -39.04
C GLU A 452 -23.67 -27.68 -38.87
N PHE A 453 -24.55 -27.28 -39.78
CA PHE A 453 -25.79 -27.98 -40.18
C PHE A 453 -26.59 -27.10 -41.18
N MET A 454 -26.10 -27.03 -42.41
CA MET A 454 -26.95 -26.82 -43.59
C MET A 454 -26.47 -27.79 -44.65
N ASP A 455 -27.13 -28.94 -44.72
CA ASP A 455 -27.42 -29.72 -45.92
C ASP A 455 -28.02 -31.05 -45.45
N ASP A 456 -29.35 -31.16 -45.47
CA ASP A 456 -30.04 -32.23 -46.19
C ASP A 456 -31.57 -32.15 -46.02
N GLU A 457 -32.20 -32.10 -47.20
CA GLU A 457 -33.46 -32.72 -47.63
C GLU A 457 -34.80 -32.48 -46.90
N PHE A 458 -35.66 -31.77 -47.65
CA PHE A 458 -37.08 -32.05 -47.92
C PHE A 458 -37.63 -33.41 -47.43
N GLU A 459 -38.81 -33.41 -46.79
CA GLU A 459 -40.07 -33.90 -47.40
C GLU A 459 -41.27 -33.88 -46.41
N PHE A 460 -42.42 -33.42 -46.96
CA PHE A 460 -43.82 -33.42 -46.49
C PHE A 460 -44.33 -32.41 -45.44
#